data_AF-A0A3M1AI00-F1
#
_entry.id   AF-A0A3M1AI00-F1
#
_cell.length_a   1.000
_cell.length_b   1.000
_cell.length_c   1.000
_cell.angle_alpha   90.00
_cell.angle_beta   90.00
_cell.angle_gamma   90.00
#
_symmetry.space_group_name_H-M   'P 1'
#
loop_
_entity.id
_entity.type
_entity.pdbx_description
1 polymer ?
#
loop_
_entity_poly.entity_id
_entity_poly.type
_entity_poly.pdbx_seq_one_letter_code
_entity_poly.pdbx_strand_id
1 'polypeptide(L)'
;MTKKLIALVTAAGISLAAMAPAVQAQDEMGMGFNMLTGAIYNELSQRGLPTDGIRELSLSKISQIKAILDSGDLSEGDKNNRILAILRS
;
A
#
# COMPACT_ATOMS: atom_id res chain seq x y z
N MET A 1 -49.97 -21.17 5.09
CA MET A 1 -49.99 -19.81 4.49
C MET A 1 -48.93 -19.73 3.42
N THR A 2 -49.34 -19.78 2.15
CA THR A 2 -48.49 -19.65 0.97
C THR A 2 -48.25 -18.17 0.68
N LYS A 3 -46.99 -17.72 0.72
CA LYS A 3 -46.61 -16.36 0.32
C LYS A 3 -45.44 -16.38 -0.68
N LYS A 4 -45.84 -16.21 -1.94
CA LYS A 4 -45.28 -15.32 -2.97
C LYS A 4 -43.84 -15.55 -3.45
N LEU A 5 -43.77 -16.25 -4.58
CA LEU A 5 -42.87 -16.01 -5.71
C LEU A 5 -42.71 -14.52 -5.98
N ILE A 6 -41.47 -14.01 -6.01
CA ILE A 6 -40.99 -13.03 -7.00
C ILE A 6 -39.50 -13.33 -7.23
N ALA A 7 -39.20 -14.00 -8.35
CA ALA A 7 -37.85 -14.13 -8.87
C ALA A 7 -37.49 -12.81 -9.58
N LEU A 8 -36.46 -12.12 -9.10
CA LEU A 8 -35.90 -10.97 -9.80
C LEU A 8 -34.62 -11.41 -10.50
N VAL A 9 -34.76 -11.82 -11.76
CA VAL A 9 -33.65 -12.04 -12.68
C VAL A 9 -33.21 -10.67 -13.19
N THR A 10 -32.17 -10.11 -12.58
CA THR A 10 -31.48 -8.93 -13.12
C THR A 10 -30.26 -9.41 -13.90
N ALA A 11 -30.49 -9.99 -15.08
CA ALA A 11 -29.43 -10.23 -16.06
C ALA A 11 -29.12 -8.92 -16.79
N ALA A 12 -28.38 -8.03 -16.14
CA ALA A 12 -27.76 -6.90 -16.81
C ALA A 12 -26.47 -7.40 -17.46
N GLY A 13 -26.57 -7.79 -18.73
CA GLY A 13 -25.41 -8.02 -19.58
C GLY A 13 -24.62 -6.72 -19.71
N ILE A 14 -23.42 -6.70 -19.15
CA ILE A 14 -22.43 -5.67 -19.44
C ILE A 14 -21.36 -6.33 -20.30
N SER A 15 -21.66 -6.45 -21.59
CA SER A 15 -20.68 -6.66 -22.64
C SER A 15 -19.95 -5.34 -22.87
N LEU A 16 -19.04 -4.97 -21.97
CA LEU A 16 -18.14 -3.84 -22.21
C LEU A 16 -16.79 -4.39 -22.64
N ALA A 17 -16.63 -4.47 -23.96
CA ALA A 17 -15.35 -4.56 -24.63
C ALA A 17 -14.50 -3.34 -24.21
N ALA A 18 -13.75 -3.48 -23.13
CA ALA A 18 -12.75 -2.53 -22.69
C ALA A 18 -11.37 -3.11 -22.98
N MET A 19 -11.03 -3.23 -24.27
CA MET A 19 -9.63 -3.20 -24.67
C MET A 19 -9.21 -1.73 -24.74
N ALA A 20 -8.85 -1.17 -23.59
CA ALA A 20 -8.22 0.13 -23.45
C ALA A 20 -6.90 -0.04 -22.66
N PRO A 21 -5.87 0.76 -22.95
CA PRO A 21 -4.48 0.32 -22.95
C PRO A 21 -3.95 0.10 -21.53
N ALA A 22 -3.38 -1.08 -21.28
CA ALA A 22 -2.65 -1.42 -20.06
C ALA A 22 -1.34 -0.60 -19.85
N VAL A 23 -1.14 0.50 -20.60
CA VAL A 23 0.08 1.32 -20.60
C VAL A 23 0.04 2.43 -19.54
N GLN A 24 -1.14 2.88 -19.09
CA GLN A 24 -1.24 4.00 -18.13
C GLN A 24 -1.06 3.58 -16.66
N ALA A 25 -1.33 2.31 -16.32
CA ALA A 25 -1.24 1.85 -14.92
C ALA A 25 0.20 1.77 -14.40
N GLN A 26 1.20 1.67 -15.28
CA GLN A 26 2.60 1.52 -14.88
C GLN A 26 3.22 2.83 -14.37
N ASP A 27 2.83 3.97 -14.95
CA ASP A 27 3.28 5.30 -14.52
C ASP A 27 2.62 5.74 -13.20
N GLU A 28 1.34 5.43 -13.00
CA GLU A 28 0.63 5.71 -11.74
C GLU A 28 1.20 4.92 -10.56
N MET A 29 1.53 3.63 -10.76
CA MET A 29 2.19 2.84 -9.71
C MET A 29 3.58 3.39 -9.36
N GLY A 30 4.36 3.85 -10.35
CA GLY A 30 5.67 4.45 -10.12
C GLY A 30 5.61 5.76 -9.32
N MET A 31 4.67 6.64 -9.67
CA MET A 31 4.44 7.89 -8.92
C MET A 31 3.99 7.62 -7.48
N GLY A 32 3.03 6.71 -7.29
CA GLY A 32 2.56 6.34 -5.95
C GLY A 32 3.68 5.76 -5.07
N PHE A 33 4.54 4.91 -5.64
CA PHE A 33 5.70 4.36 -4.93
C PHE A 33 6.71 5.44 -4.53
N ASN A 34 7.00 6.39 -5.41
CA ASN A 34 7.92 7.49 -5.11
C ASN A 34 7.38 8.40 -4.00
N MET A 35 6.08 8.71 -4.04
CA MET A 35 5.42 9.50 -3.00
C MET A 35 5.44 8.78 -1.64
N LEU A 36 5.10 7.49 -1.61
CA LEU A 36 5.15 6.68 -0.40
C LEU A 36 6.57 6.63 0.17
N THR A 37 7.56 6.34 -0.68
CA THR A 37 8.98 6.31 -0.27
C THR A 37 9.44 7.66 0.28
N GLY A 38 9.03 8.76 -0.33
CA GLY A 38 9.31 10.12 0.16
C GLY A 38 8.67 10.42 1.52
N ALA A 39 7.41 9.99 1.73
CA ALA A 39 6.74 10.13 3.02
C ALA A 39 7.46 9.34 4.12
N ILE A 40 7.85 8.09 3.84
CA ILE A 40 8.63 7.28 4.78
C ILE A 40 9.98 7.93 5.06
N TYR A 41 10.70 8.40 4.04
CA TYR A 41 11.99 9.07 4.23
C TYR A 41 11.87 10.24 5.22
N ASN A 42 10.85 11.08 5.07
CA ASN A 42 10.63 12.22 5.95
C ASN A 42 10.31 11.79 7.39
N GLU A 43 9.48 10.75 7.56
CA GLU A 43 9.12 10.24 8.88
C GLU A 43 10.33 9.62 9.60
N LEU A 44 11.13 8.81 8.89
CA LEU A 44 12.35 8.22 9.43
C LEU A 44 13.39 9.29 9.81
N SER A 45 13.57 10.30 8.96
CA SER A 45 14.46 11.43 9.22
C SER A 45 14.06 12.21 10.47
N GLN A 46 12.77 12.50 10.65
CA GLN A 46 12.25 13.16 11.86
C GLN A 46 12.47 12.34 13.14
N ARG A 47 12.49 11.01 13.02
CA ARG A 47 12.78 10.07 14.12
C ARG A 47 14.28 9.87 14.37
N GLY A 48 15.16 10.50 13.58
CA GLY A 48 16.60 10.29 13.65
C GLY A 48 17.04 8.88 13.22
N LEU A 49 16.22 8.19 12.43
CA LEU A 49 16.53 6.87 11.90
C LEU A 49 17.31 7.00 10.58
N PRO A 50 18.17 6.00 10.26
CA PRO A 50 18.91 6.01 9.01
C PRO A 50 17.94 5.96 7.82
N THR A 51 18.23 6.77 6.81
CA THR A 51 17.46 6.84 5.56
C THR A 51 18.30 6.47 4.34
N ASP A 52 19.57 6.17 4.55
CA ASP A 52 20.49 5.68 3.53
C ASP A 52 19.94 4.37 2.95
N GLY A 53 19.92 4.26 1.62
CA GLY A 53 19.42 3.06 0.93
C GLY A 53 17.89 2.92 0.90
N ILE A 54 17.10 3.86 1.43
CA ILE A 54 15.62 3.74 1.39
C ILE A 54 15.08 3.60 -0.03
N ARG A 55 15.75 4.24 -1.02
CA ARG A 55 15.38 4.20 -2.44
C ARG A 55 15.68 2.85 -3.09
N GLU A 56 16.51 2.03 -2.46
CA GLU A 56 16.89 0.70 -2.93
C GLU A 56 15.96 -0.38 -2.35
N LEU A 57 15.12 -0.02 -1.37
CA LEU A 57 14.16 -0.94 -0.78
C LEU A 57 13.04 -1.28 -1.77
N SER A 58 12.64 -2.55 -1.77
CA SER A 58 11.47 -2.98 -2.52
C SER A 58 10.19 -2.36 -1.94
N LEU A 59 9.15 -2.26 -2.78
CA LEU A 59 7.81 -1.84 -2.35
C LEU A 59 7.30 -2.64 -1.14
N SER A 60 7.62 -3.93 -1.06
CA SER A 60 7.26 -4.77 0.09
C SER A 60 7.95 -4.31 1.38
N LYS A 61 9.23 -3.93 1.34
CA LYS A 61 9.94 -3.40 2.52
C LYS A 61 9.39 -2.03 2.92
N ILE A 62 9.14 -1.14 1.95
CA ILE A 62 8.56 0.19 2.19
C ILE A 62 7.16 0.10 2.82
N SER A 63 6.30 -0.80 2.31
CA SER A 63 4.96 -1.01 2.88
C SER A 63 5.00 -1.62 4.29
N GLN A 64 5.95 -2.50 4.58
CA GLN A 64 6.16 -2.99 5.95
C GLN A 64 6.57 -1.88 6.92
N ILE A 65 7.47 -0.99 6.50
CA ILE A 65 7.87 0.18 7.31
C ILE A 65 6.65 1.07 7.57
N LYS A 66 5.83 1.34 6.54
CA LYS A 66 4.58 2.11 6.69
C LYS A 66 3.64 1.46 7.71
N ALA A 67 3.42 0.15 7.61
CA ALA A 67 2.54 -0.58 8.53
C ALA A 67 3.04 -0.53 9.98
N ILE A 68 4.35 -0.56 10.20
CA ILE A 68 4.94 -0.43 11.55
C ILE A 68 4.74 0.98 12.10
N LEU A 69 4.97 2.00 11.29
CA LEU A 69 4.79 3.41 11.68
C LEU A 69 3.33 3.69 12.09
N ASP A 70 2.38 3.17 11.32
CA ASP A 70 0.94 3.33 11.56
C ASP A 70 0.42 2.48 12.71
N SER A 71 1.20 1.51 13.20
CA SER A 71 0.74 0.60 14.26
C SER A 71 0.50 1.38 15.56
N GLY A 72 -0.74 1.36 16.05
CA GLY A 72 -1.11 1.95 17.34
C GLY A 72 -0.68 1.12 18.55
N ASP A 73 -0.39 -0.17 18.33
CA ASP A 73 -0.12 -1.13 19.41
C ASP A 73 1.37 -1.22 19.76
N LEU A 74 2.26 -0.66 18.94
CA LEU A 74 3.70 -0.67 19.17
C LEU A 74 4.16 0.60 19.87
N SER A 75 5.03 0.43 20.88
CA SER A 75 5.76 1.57 21.43
C SER A 75 6.70 2.18 20.37
N GLU A 76 7.03 3.45 20.51
CA GLU A 76 7.95 4.12 19.57
C GLU A 76 9.34 3.44 19.51
N GLY A 77 9.82 2.91 20.64
CA GLY A 77 11.05 2.12 20.69
C GLY A 77 10.95 0.82 19.88
N ASP A 78 9.83 0.10 20.00
CA ASP A 78 9.60 -1.14 19.25
C ASP A 78 9.45 -0.90 17.76
N LYS A 79 8.76 0.19 17.37
CA LYS A 79 8.67 0.63 15.98
C LYS A 79 10.06 0.86 15.40
N ASN A 80 10.88 1.65 16.10
CA ASN A 80 12.22 1.98 15.66
C ASN A 80 13.10 0.72 15.51
N ASN A 81 13.06 -0.19 16.48
CA ASN A 81 13.82 -1.44 16.42
C ASN A 81 13.41 -2.32 15.22
N ARG A 82 12.12 -2.45 14.95
CA ARG A 82 11.61 -3.23 13.81
C ARG A 82 11.95 -2.59 12.47
N ILE A 83 11.84 -1.27 12.37
CA ILE A 83 12.23 -0.53 11.17
C ILE A 83 13.73 -0.71 10.90
N LEU A 84 14.58 -0.57 11.93
CA LEU A 84 16.02 -0.80 11.81
C LEU A 84 16.35 -2.22 11.33
N ALA A 85 15.58 -3.23 11.73
CA ALA A 85 15.76 -4.59 11.23
C ALA A 85 15.47 -4.69 9.73
N ILE A 86 14.43 -4.00 9.23
CA ILE A 86 14.12 -3.96 7.79
C ILE A 86 15.22 -3.24 7.01
N LEU A 87 15.70 -2.10 7.51
CA LEU A 87 16.73 -1.29 6.85
C LEU A 87 18.08 -2.00 6.74
N ARG A 88 18.35 -2.98 7.60
CA ARG A 88 19.60 -3.77 7.62
C ARG A 88 19.50 -5.12 6.91
N SER A 89 18.29 -5.51 6.51
CA SER A 89 18.00 -6.73 5.75
C SER A 89 18.13 -6.52 4.26
#